data_AF-A0A2T8KX95-F1
#
_entry.id   AF-A0A2T8KX95-F1
#
_cell.length_a   1.000
_cell.length_b   1.000
_cell.length_c   1.000
_cell.angle_alpha   90.00
_cell.angle_beta   90.00
_cell.angle_gamma   90.00
#
_symmetry.space_group_name_H-M   'P 1'
#
loop_
_entity.id
_entity.type
_entity.pdbx_description
1 polymer ?
#
loop_
_entity_poly.entity_id
_entity_poly.type
_entity_poly.pdbx_seq_one_letter_code
_entity_poly.pdbx_strand_id
1 'polypeptide(L)'
;MGRPPRTDLAQSSVTFLRRFSGNSPLRPSRASALRRVAAVLLLAAAVALPCAVLYRAAADATAPVYIPRARRPLLQWDPPPPPPVEVSAEDGDADPFPTDDLDSEDLRLELVLQEASMDNKTVILTTLNAAWASPGSVIDLFIDSFRRGVGTSSLLRHLVIVAFDWKAYKRCVKIHPYCFALTTEDVDFSEEKRFQTTGYLEMMWKRLDFLRLVLEKGYSFVFSDADIMWFRNPFPFFHSEGDFQIACDHYVGNAMDLRNVANGGFNYVKSNDQSIEFYKF
;
A
#
# COMPACT_ATOMS: atom_id res chain seq x y z
N MET A 1 62.60 -29.03 -28.85
CA MET A 1 63.96 -29.62 -28.83
C MET A 1 64.90 -28.50 -28.42
N GLY A 2 65.78 -28.55 -27.43
CA GLY A 2 66.17 -29.51 -26.40
C GLY A 2 67.14 -28.74 -25.48
N ARG A 3 67.05 -28.93 -24.16
CA ARG A 3 68.09 -28.50 -23.20
C ARG A 3 69.35 -29.34 -23.44
N PRO A 4 70.59 -28.91 -23.07
CA PRO A 4 71.04 -28.95 -21.65
C PRO A 4 72.20 -27.93 -21.34
N PRO A 5 73.12 -28.10 -20.35
CA PRO A 5 72.91 -27.97 -18.90
C PRO A 5 74.00 -27.19 -18.11
N ARG A 6 73.68 -26.92 -16.82
CA ARG A 6 74.46 -27.04 -15.55
C ARG A 6 75.85 -26.39 -15.29
N THR A 7 75.90 -25.71 -14.12
CA THR A 7 76.93 -25.70 -13.02
C THR A 7 78.35 -25.20 -13.32
N ASP A 8 79.13 -24.54 -12.47
CA ASP A 8 79.13 -24.15 -11.04
C ASP A 8 80.19 -23.04 -10.92
N LEU A 9 80.14 -22.18 -9.89
CA LEU A 9 81.31 -21.88 -9.04
C LEU A 9 80.98 -20.87 -7.93
N ALA A 10 81.32 -21.31 -6.72
CA ALA A 10 81.15 -20.65 -5.43
C ALA A 10 82.27 -19.62 -5.13
N GLN A 11 82.12 -19.01 -3.94
CA GLN A 11 83.08 -18.25 -3.10
C GLN A 11 82.71 -16.75 -2.98
N SER A 12 82.73 -16.08 -1.82
CA SER A 12 83.06 -16.44 -0.43
C SER A 12 82.76 -15.25 0.49
N SER A 13 82.51 -15.54 1.77
CA SER A 13 82.92 -14.80 2.98
C SER A 13 82.54 -13.31 3.19
N VAL A 14 81.83 -12.98 4.27
CA VAL A 14 82.35 -12.70 5.64
C VAL A 14 81.20 -12.12 6.48
N THR A 15 80.73 -12.87 7.49
CA THR A 15 79.77 -12.37 8.49
C THR A 15 80.55 -11.79 9.67
N PHE A 16 80.43 -10.48 9.90
CA PHE A 16 80.99 -9.80 11.08
C PHE A 16 79.89 -9.57 12.12
N LEU A 17 80.02 -10.24 13.27
CA LEU A 17 79.21 -10.03 14.47
C LEU A 17 79.53 -8.66 15.08
N ARG A 18 78.51 -7.82 15.33
CA ARG A 18 78.59 -6.70 16.28
C ARG A 18 77.36 -6.65 17.20
N ARG A 19 77.62 -7.11 18.43
CA ARG A 19 77.12 -6.63 19.74
C ARG A 19 75.99 -5.57 19.71
N PHE A 20 74.82 -5.95 20.22
CA PHE A 20 73.79 -5.02 20.68
C PHE A 20 74.21 -4.39 22.02
N SER A 21 74.31 -3.06 22.04
CA SER A 21 74.34 -2.24 23.26
C SER A 21 72.91 -1.81 23.58
N GLY A 22 72.53 -1.91 24.86
CA GLY A 22 71.20 -1.56 25.34
C GLY A 22 70.87 -0.07 25.17
N ASN A 23 69.61 0.20 24.87
CA ASN A 23 69.01 1.52 24.96
C ASN A 23 67.74 1.43 25.81
N SER A 24 67.72 2.16 26.93
CA SER A 24 66.54 2.40 27.75
C SER A 24 65.47 3.17 26.96
N PRO A 25 64.17 3.05 27.29
CA PRO A 25 63.11 3.69 26.54
C PRO A 25 63.11 5.21 26.76
N LEU A 26 63.30 5.96 25.68
CA LEU A 26 63.13 7.42 25.65
C LEU A 26 61.67 7.77 25.97
N ARG A 27 61.49 8.61 27.00
CA ARG A 27 60.21 9.22 27.39
C ARG A 27 59.60 9.96 26.19
N PRO A 28 58.29 9.79 25.87
CA PRO A 28 57.70 10.42 24.70
C PRO A 28 57.81 11.95 24.79
N SER A 29 58.37 12.56 23.75
CA SER A 29 58.42 14.02 23.60
C SER A 29 57.02 14.62 23.71
N ARG A 30 56.88 15.79 24.37
CA ARG A 30 55.61 16.53 24.48
C ARG A 30 54.91 16.68 23.11
N ALA A 31 55.66 16.77 22.02
CA ALA A 31 55.14 16.85 20.66
C ALA A 31 54.41 15.58 20.18
N SER A 32 54.83 14.38 20.60
CA SER A 32 54.16 13.12 20.23
C SER A 32 52.89 12.88 21.05
N ALA A 33 52.89 13.31 22.31
CA ALA A 33 51.69 13.34 23.15
C ALA A 33 50.64 14.31 22.58
N LEU A 34 51.05 15.52 22.20
CA LEU A 34 50.18 16.52 21.56
C LEU A 34 49.59 16.01 20.24
N ARG A 35 50.37 15.32 19.40
CA ARG A 35 49.86 14.71 18.15
C ARG A 35 48.84 13.60 18.39
N ARG A 36 49.03 12.78 19.44
CA ARG A 36 48.05 11.74 19.80
C ARG A 36 46.77 12.35 20.33
N VAL A 37 46.86 13.38 21.17
CA VAL A 37 45.68 14.11 21.66
C VAL A 37 44.95 14.78 20.51
N ALA A 38 45.66 15.42 19.57
CA ALA A 38 45.06 16.00 18.38
C ALA A 38 44.37 14.95 17.50
N ALA A 39 44.99 13.78 17.30
CA ALA A 39 44.39 12.68 16.54
C ALA A 39 43.12 12.13 17.20
N VAL A 40 43.11 11.98 18.54
CA VAL A 40 41.92 11.55 19.30
C VAL A 40 40.80 12.58 19.22
N LEU A 41 41.12 13.88 19.33
CA LEU A 41 40.14 14.95 19.20
C LEU A 41 39.55 15.03 17.78
N LEU A 42 40.38 14.83 16.75
CA LEU A 42 39.92 14.78 15.36
C LEU A 42 39.01 13.57 15.11
N LEU A 43 39.34 12.40 15.67
CA LEU A 43 38.48 11.21 15.56
C LEU A 43 37.15 11.41 16.31
N ALA A 44 37.19 11.98 17.51
CA ALA A 44 36.00 12.27 18.28
C ALA A 44 35.09 13.27 17.55
N ALA A 45 35.66 14.32 16.93
CA ALA A 45 34.92 15.26 16.09
C ALA A 45 34.34 14.59 14.84
N ALA A 46 35.12 13.72 14.17
CA ALA A 46 34.68 13.00 12.98
C ALA A 46 33.52 12.02 13.24
N VAL A 47 33.32 11.58 14.48
CA VAL A 47 32.17 10.74 14.87
C VAL A 47 31.02 11.58 15.43
N ALA A 48 31.32 12.53 16.32
CA ALA A 48 30.29 13.33 16.98
C ALA A 48 29.54 14.26 16.01
N LEU A 49 30.23 14.84 15.02
CA LEU A 49 29.60 15.76 14.06
C LEU A 49 28.59 15.05 13.15
N PRO A 50 28.90 13.91 12.50
CA PRO A 50 27.90 13.15 11.75
C PRO A 50 26.73 12.69 12.61
N CYS A 51 26.99 12.20 13.83
CA CYS A 51 25.93 11.79 14.75
C CYS A 51 25.02 12.96 15.15
N ALA A 52 25.58 14.15 15.39
CA ALA A 52 24.79 15.34 15.70
C ALA A 52 23.97 15.83 14.50
N VAL A 53 24.51 15.72 13.28
CA VAL A 53 23.77 16.04 12.04
C VAL A 53 22.63 15.05 11.82
N LEU A 54 22.86 13.75 11.99
CA LEU A 54 21.82 12.72 11.89
C LEU A 54 20.75 12.89 12.98
N TYR A 55 21.15 13.20 14.21
CA TYR A 55 20.22 13.47 15.31
C TYR A 55 19.36 14.69 15.05
N ARG A 56 19.95 15.79 14.55
CA ARG A 56 19.17 16.97 14.14
C ARG A 56 18.22 16.68 12.98
N ALA A 57 18.68 15.97 11.95
CA ALA A 57 17.83 15.60 10.82
C ALA A 57 16.64 14.72 11.26
N ALA A 58 16.86 13.79 12.20
CA ALA A 58 15.80 12.96 12.78
C ALA A 58 14.84 13.77 13.69
N ALA A 59 15.37 14.72 14.46
CA ALA A 59 14.57 15.61 15.30
C ALA A 59 13.72 16.60 14.48
N ASP A 60 14.26 17.11 13.38
CA ASP A 60 13.53 17.98 12.45
C ASP A 60 12.48 17.20 11.64
N ALA A 61 12.73 15.91 11.34
CA ALA A 61 11.74 15.01 10.71
C ALA A 61 10.57 14.62 11.65
N THR A 62 10.71 14.86 12.96
CA THR A 62 9.65 14.63 13.96
C THR A 62 8.89 15.91 14.34
N ALA A 63 9.26 17.07 13.77
CA ALA A 63 8.47 18.28 13.91
C ALA A 63 7.20 18.16 13.04
N PRO A 64 5.98 18.28 13.62
CA PRO A 64 4.75 18.23 12.83
C PRO A 64 4.72 19.41 11.87
N VAL A 65 4.67 19.13 10.57
CA VAL A 65 4.41 20.14 9.54
C VAL A 65 2.99 20.68 9.77
N TYR A 66 2.88 21.86 10.38
CA TYR A 66 1.63 22.57 10.51
C TYR A 66 1.27 23.20 9.16
N ILE A 67 0.45 22.49 8.36
CA ILE A 67 -0.18 23.08 7.18
C ILE A 67 -1.31 23.99 7.66
N PRO A 68 -1.31 25.31 7.37
CA PRO A 68 -2.38 26.20 7.77
C PRO A 68 -3.70 25.73 7.16
N ARG A 69 -4.65 25.37 8.04
CA ARG A 69 -6.00 24.96 7.68
C ARG A 69 -6.75 26.19 7.16
N ALA A 70 -6.74 26.42 5.85
CA ALA A 70 -7.70 27.33 5.24
C ALA A 70 -9.11 26.78 5.49
N ARG A 71 -9.86 27.41 6.40
CA ARG A 71 -11.29 27.13 6.61
C ARG A 71 -12.03 27.48 5.31
N ARG A 72 -12.14 26.52 4.40
CA ARG A 72 -13.24 26.50 3.45
C ARG A 72 -14.49 26.00 4.19
N PRO A 73 -15.67 26.58 3.97
CA PRO A 73 -16.90 26.04 4.53
C PRO A 73 -17.06 24.61 4.00
N LEU A 74 -17.02 23.63 4.90
CA LEU A 74 -17.51 22.29 4.60
C LEU A 74 -19.01 22.45 4.33
N LEU A 75 -19.44 22.17 3.10
CA LEU A 75 -20.80 21.72 2.88
C LEU A 75 -20.91 20.42 3.68
N GLN A 76 -21.53 20.52 4.86
CA GLN A 76 -21.88 19.36 5.67
C GLN A 76 -22.94 18.59 4.90
N TRP A 77 -22.49 17.52 4.24
CA TRP A 77 -23.35 16.52 3.66
C TRP A 77 -23.71 15.55 4.79
N ASP A 78 -24.94 15.64 5.29
CA ASP A 78 -25.50 14.66 6.21
C ASP A 78 -26.13 13.54 5.35
N PRO A 79 -25.50 12.34 5.26
CA PRO A 79 -26.10 11.23 4.54
C PRO A 79 -27.40 10.79 5.23
N PRO A 80 -28.38 10.25 4.48
CA PRO A 80 -29.54 9.63 5.08
C PRO A 80 -29.11 8.49 6.01
N PRO A 81 -29.84 8.26 7.12
CA PRO A 81 -29.53 7.17 8.03
C PRO A 81 -29.57 5.84 7.27
N PRO A 82 -28.61 4.93 7.51
CA PRO A 82 -28.66 3.60 6.94
C PRO A 82 -29.99 2.92 7.33
N PRO A 83 -30.51 2.01 6.49
CA PRO A 83 -31.69 1.24 6.86
C PRO A 83 -31.46 0.54 8.21
N PRO A 84 -32.49 0.42 9.07
CA PRO A 84 -32.32 -0.16 10.39
C PRO A 84 -31.98 -1.65 10.24
N VAL A 85 -30.71 -1.99 10.42
CA VAL A 85 -30.31 -3.36 10.72
C VAL A 85 -30.27 -3.44 12.23
N GLU A 86 -31.28 -4.09 12.83
CA GLU A 86 -31.27 -4.42 14.25
C GLU A 86 -30.09 -5.35 14.53
N VAL A 87 -28.99 -4.80 15.05
CA VAL A 87 -27.88 -5.59 15.56
C VAL A 87 -28.25 -5.99 16.97
N SER A 88 -28.85 -7.17 17.12
CA SER A 88 -29.06 -7.81 18.41
C SER A 88 -27.71 -7.96 19.12
N ALA A 89 -27.59 -7.32 20.28
CA ALA A 89 -26.43 -7.41 21.14
C ALA A 89 -26.47 -8.75 21.89
N GLU A 90 -26.02 -9.83 21.25
CA GLU A 90 -25.68 -11.06 21.96
C GLU A 90 -24.20 -11.39 21.73
N ASP A 91 -23.45 -11.34 22.84
CA ASP A 91 -22.10 -11.89 22.95
C ASP A 91 -22.18 -13.41 22.76
N GLY A 92 -21.86 -13.87 21.56
CA GLY A 92 -21.68 -15.29 21.24
C GLY A 92 -20.89 -15.44 19.96
N ASP A 93 -19.88 -16.32 19.96
CA ASP A 93 -19.11 -16.78 18.79
C ASP A 93 -20.00 -17.61 17.84
N ALA A 94 -21.10 -17.03 17.36
CA ALA A 94 -21.96 -17.57 16.33
C ALA A 94 -21.75 -16.78 15.04
N ASP A 95 -21.50 -17.52 13.95
CA ASP A 95 -21.35 -16.96 12.62
C ASP A 95 -22.64 -16.20 12.22
N PRO A 96 -22.59 -14.88 11.95
CA PRO A 96 -23.77 -14.02 11.90
C PRO A 96 -24.27 -13.83 10.48
N PHE A 97 -24.04 -14.79 9.58
CA PHE A 97 -24.69 -14.74 8.27
C PHE A 97 -26.13 -15.26 8.45
N PRO A 98 -27.16 -14.39 8.47
CA PRO A 98 -28.50 -14.88 8.22
C PRO A 98 -28.46 -15.60 6.88
N THR A 99 -29.00 -16.82 6.82
CA THR A 99 -29.29 -17.52 5.58
C THR A 99 -30.41 -16.77 4.87
N ASP A 100 -30.10 -15.61 4.30
CA ASP A 100 -31.04 -14.77 3.56
C ASP A 100 -31.23 -15.39 2.16
N ASP A 101 -32.48 -15.44 1.70
CA ASP A 101 -32.80 -15.86 0.33
C ASP A 101 -31.93 -15.07 -0.67
N LEU A 102 -31.37 -15.73 -1.68
CA LEU A 102 -30.52 -15.09 -2.70
C LEU A 102 -31.20 -13.86 -3.35
N ASP A 103 -32.54 -13.87 -3.43
CA ASP A 103 -33.35 -12.76 -3.91
C ASP A 103 -33.25 -11.51 -2.99
N SER A 104 -33.09 -11.70 -1.67
CA SER A 104 -32.89 -10.61 -0.69
C SER A 104 -31.54 -9.92 -0.90
N GLU A 105 -30.46 -10.69 -1.06
CA GLU A 105 -29.12 -10.16 -1.26
C GLU A 105 -28.96 -9.49 -2.64
N ASP A 106 -29.59 -10.02 -3.68
CA ASP A 106 -29.60 -9.41 -5.01
C ASP A 106 -30.31 -8.04 -5.02
N LEU A 107 -31.47 -7.95 -4.34
CA LEU A 107 -32.21 -6.71 -4.16
C LEU A 107 -31.43 -5.70 -3.32
N ARG A 108 -30.75 -6.16 -2.26
CA ARG A 108 -29.92 -5.32 -1.41
C ARG A 108 -28.72 -4.76 -2.17
N LEU A 109 -28.06 -5.58 -3.00
CA LEU A 109 -26.98 -5.13 -3.87
C LEU A 109 -27.48 -4.06 -4.83
N GLU A 110 -28.61 -4.29 -5.50
CA GLU A 110 -29.22 -3.31 -6.41
C GLU A 110 -29.48 -1.98 -5.72
N LEU A 111 -30.05 -2.01 -4.51
CA LEU A 111 -30.35 -0.80 -3.73
C LEU A 111 -29.08 -0.01 -3.38
N VAL A 112 -28.02 -0.69 -2.93
CA VAL A 112 -26.74 -0.04 -2.60
C VAL A 112 -26.09 0.57 -3.85
N LEU A 113 -26.09 -0.15 -4.97
CA LEU A 113 -25.53 0.34 -6.24
C LEU A 113 -26.33 1.54 -6.76
N GLN A 114 -27.66 1.47 -6.71
CA GLN A 114 -28.55 2.54 -7.12
C GLN A 114 -28.26 3.83 -6.34
N GLU A 115 -28.24 3.75 -5.01
CA GLU A 115 -28.02 4.90 -4.12
C GLU A 115 -26.61 5.49 -4.22
N ALA A 116 -25.60 4.66 -4.48
CA ALA A 116 -24.22 5.12 -4.65
C ALA A 116 -23.90 5.60 -6.08
N SER A 117 -24.73 5.27 -7.08
CA SER A 117 -24.39 5.54 -8.48
C SER A 117 -24.34 7.03 -8.82
N MET A 118 -23.46 7.37 -9.76
CA MET A 118 -23.47 8.66 -10.45
C MET A 118 -24.57 8.70 -11.52
N ASP A 119 -24.88 9.88 -12.06
CA ASP A 119 -25.91 10.07 -13.10
C ASP A 119 -25.73 9.16 -14.33
N ASN A 120 -24.48 8.76 -14.62
CA ASN A 120 -24.14 7.85 -15.72
C ASN A 120 -24.04 6.36 -15.29
N LYS A 121 -24.66 5.99 -14.16
CA LYS A 121 -24.60 4.66 -13.54
C LYS A 121 -23.17 4.16 -13.22
N THR A 122 -22.23 5.07 -12.97
CA THR A 122 -20.90 4.69 -12.48
C THR A 122 -20.87 4.65 -10.96
N VAL A 123 -20.35 3.57 -10.38
CA VAL A 123 -20.05 3.44 -8.94
C VAL A 123 -18.54 3.37 -8.70
N ILE A 124 -18.07 3.75 -7.51
CA ILE A 124 -16.68 3.51 -7.09
C ILE A 124 -16.71 2.33 -6.11
N LEU A 125 -15.91 1.32 -6.37
CA LEU A 125 -15.86 0.10 -5.57
C LEU A 125 -14.50 -0.05 -4.91
N THR A 126 -14.50 -0.49 -3.68
CA THR A 126 -13.30 -1.00 -3.00
C THR A 126 -13.65 -2.25 -2.22
N THR A 127 -12.66 -3.09 -1.94
CA THR A 127 -12.83 -4.27 -1.08
C THR A 127 -12.11 -4.10 0.24
N LEU A 128 -12.68 -4.64 1.31
CA LEU A 128 -12.13 -4.59 2.66
C LEU A 128 -12.22 -5.95 3.36
N ASN A 129 -11.16 -6.34 4.04
CA ASN A 129 -11.18 -7.46 5.00
C ASN A 129 -10.67 -7.00 6.38
N ALA A 130 -10.77 -7.87 7.39
CA ALA A 130 -10.51 -7.50 8.78
C ALA A 130 -9.06 -7.04 9.01
N ALA A 131 -8.10 -7.59 8.27
CA ALA A 131 -6.70 -7.22 8.34
C ALA A 131 -6.48 -5.71 8.09
N TRP A 132 -7.31 -5.09 7.24
CA TRP A 132 -7.20 -3.69 6.88
C TRP A 132 -8.28 -2.81 7.51
N ALA A 133 -9.13 -3.35 8.40
CA ALA A 133 -10.32 -2.67 8.94
C ALA A 133 -10.17 -2.10 10.37
N SER A 134 -8.99 -2.17 10.98
CA SER A 134 -8.78 -1.62 12.33
C SER A 134 -8.93 -0.08 12.37
N PRO A 135 -9.40 0.53 13.47
CA PRO A 135 -9.41 1.99 13.58
C PRO A 135 -8.01 2.59 13.38
N GLY A 136 -7.90 3.61 12.54
CA GLY A 136 -6.64 4.24 12.15
C GLY A 136 -5.81 3.47 11.12
N SER A 137 -6.34 2.39 10.54
CA SER A 137 -5.65 1.60 9.50
C SER A 137 -5.83 2.19 8.09
N VAL A 138 -5.40 1.42 7.08
CA VAL A 138 -5.48 1.72 5.65
C VAL A 138 -6.87 2.23 5.22
N ILE A 139 -7.98 1.65 5.71
CA ILE A 139 -9.32 2.10 5.30
C ILE A 139 -9.64 3.54 5.73
N ASP A 140 -9.14 3.97 6.89
CA ASP A 140 -9.35 5.34 7.36
C ASP A 140 -8.53 6.33 6.52
N LEU A 141 -7.31 5.94 6.14
CA LEU A 141 -6.45 6.73 5.25
C LEU A 141 -7.06 6.82 3.84
N PHE A 142 -7.60 5.72 3.33
CA PHE A 142 -8.31 5.66 2.07
C PHE A 142 -9.45 6.69 2.04
N ILE A 143 -10.37 6.63 3.00
CA ILE A 143 -11.50 7.56 3.08
C ILE A 143 -11.02 9.01 3.31
N ASP A 144 -10.02 9.23 4.15
CA ASP A 144 -9.45 10.56 4.40
C ASP A 144 -8.79 11.15 3.14
N SER A 145 -8.24 10.30 2.26
CA SER A 145 -7.69 10.74 0.98
C SER A 145 -8.76 11.35 0.07
N PHE A 146 -9.96 10.76 -0.02
CA PHE A 146 -11.10 11.37 -0.72
C PHE A 146 -11.50 12.71 -0.10
N ARG A 147 -11.53 12.80 1.23
CA ARG A 147 -11.92 14.04 1.92
C ARG A 147 -10.94 15.19 1.67
N ARG A 148 -9.65 14.90 1.55
CA ARG A 148 -8.58 15.89 1.41
C ARG A 148 -8.13 16.16 -0.02
N GLY A 149 -8.38 15.24 -0.93
CA GLY A 149 -7.97 15.38 -2.32
C GLY A 149 -8.70 16.51 -3.03
N VAL A 150 -8.08 16.99 -4.12
CA VAL A 150 -8.61 18.10 -4.92
C VAL A 150 -9.67 17.56 -5.87
N GLY A 151 -10.93 17.89 -5.59
CA GLY A 151 -12.08 17.46 -6.41
C GLY A 151 -12.52 16.00 -6.18
N THR A 152 -12.06 15.35 -5.10
CA THR A 152 -12.40 13.96 -4.77
C THR A 152 -13.44 13.83 -3.67
N SER A 153 -13.66 14.87 -2.86
CA SER A 153 -14.56 14.78 -1.70
C SER A 153 -16.00 14.43 -2.08
N SER A 154 -16.51 14.95 -3.20
CA SER A 154 -17.84 14.62 -3.72
C SER A 154 -17.94 13.19 -4.26
N LEU A 155 -16.81 12.54 -4.56
CA LEU A 155 -16.79 11.14 -5.02
C LEU A 155 -17.05 10.16 -3.88
N LEU A 156 -16.86 10.57 -2.62
CA LEU A 156 -17.04 9.69 -1.47
C LEU A 156 -18.48 9.18 -1.35
N ARG A 157 -19.49 9.98 -1.74
CA ARG A 157 -20.90 9.51 -1.78
C ARG A 157 -21.17 8.46 -2.87
N HIS A 158 -20.21 8.22 -3.76
CA HIS A 158 -20.29 7.23 -4.82
C HIS A 158 -19.42 5.99 -4.55
N LEU A 159 -18.77 5.95 -3.39
CA LEU A 159 -18.01 4.80 -2.94
C LEU A 159 -18.95 3.74 -2.36
N VAL A 160 -18.76 2.48 -2.73
CA VAL A 160 -19.29 1.29 -2.06
C VAL A 160 -18.10 0.48 -1.56
N ILE A 161 -18.12 0.12 -0.29
CA ILE A 161 -17.09 -0.73 0.32
C ILE A 161 -17.67 -2.14 0.44
N VAL A 162 -17.06 -3.08 -0.27
CA VAL A 162 -17.41 -4.50 -0.29
C VAL A 162 -16.59 -5.20 0.78
N ALA A 163 -17.23 -5.66 1.85
CA ALA A 163 -16.59 -6.32 2.96
C ALA A 163 -16.58 -7.84 2.76
N PHE A 164 -15.40 -8.45 2.80
CA PHE A 164 -15.24 -9.91 2.69
C PHE A 164 -15.50 -10.67 3.99
N ASP A 165 -15.66 -9.96 5.11
CA ASP A 165 -15.93 -10.57 6.40
C ASP A 165 -16.71 -9.62 7.33
N TRP A 166 -17.27 -10.19 8.40
CA TRP A 166 -18.12 -9.46 9.33
C TRP A 166 -17.38 -8.36 10.12
N LYS A 167 -16.09 -8.52 10.42
CA LYS A 167 -15.32 -7.50 11.14
C LYS A 167 -15.11 -6.28 10.23
N ALA A 168 -14.79 -6.51 8.95
CA ALA A 168 -14.71 -5.47 7.93
C ALA A 168 -16.06 -4.79 7.71
N TYR A 169 -17.16 -5.55 7.62
CA TYR A 169 -18.49 -4.99 7.43
C TYR A 169 -18.91 -4.10 8.61
N LYS A 170 -18.73 -4.58 9.86
CA LYS A 170 -18.98 -3.78 11.08
C LYS A 170 -18.11 -2.53 11.15
N ARG A 171 -16.89 -2.55 10.61
CA ARG A 171 -16.07 -1.34 10.50
C ARG A 171 -16.69 -0.39 9.48
N CYS A 172 -17.00 -0.90 8.29
CA CYS A 172 -17.50 -0.12 7.18
C CYS A 172 -18.71 0.72 7.59
N VAL A 173 -19.75 0.08 8.16
CA VAL A 173 -21.00 0.76 8.53
C VAL A 173 -20.82 1.86 9.57
N LYS A 174 -19.70 1.87 10.31
CA LYS A 174 -19.35 2.94 11.27
C LYS A 174 -18.69 4.15 10.62
N ILE A 175 -18.07 3.98 9.45
CA ILE A 175 -17.23 5.01 8.81
C ILE A 175 -17.76 5.48 7.46
N HIS A 176 -18.69 4.73 6.86
CA HIS A 176 -19.19 4.95 5.51
C HIS A 176 -20.62 4.44 5.34
N PRO A 177 -21.52 5.14 4.61
CA PRO A 177 -22.92 4.73 4.47
C PRO A 177 -23.16 3.52 3.55
N TYR A 178 -22.37 3.34 2.50
CA TYR A 178 -22.63 2.32 1.48
C TYR A 178 -21.68 1.13 1.64
N CYS A 179 -22.15 0.13 2.37
CA CYS A 179 -21.41 -1.08 2.70
C CYS A 179 -22.18 -2.30 2.19
N PHE A 180 -21.47 -3.24 1.56
CA PHE A 180 -22.04 -4.51 1.14
C PHE A 180 -21.24 -5.66 1.75
N ALA A 181 -21.91 -6.62 2.38
CA ALA A 181 -21.26 -7.81 2.93
C ALA A 181 -21.24 -8.88 1.84
N LEU A 182 -20.07 -9.24 1.35
CA LEU A 182 -19.94 -10.34 0.39
C LEU A 182 -19.78 -11.63 1.17
N THR A 183 -20.87 -12.38 1.32
CA THR A 183 -20.90 -13.64 2.06
C THR A 183 -20.11 -14.72 1.31
N THR A 184 -19.31 -15.48 2.05
CA THR A 184 -18.59 -16.64 1.50
C THR A 184 -18.71 -17.79 2.47
N GLU A 185 -19.66 -18.69 2.23
CA GLU A 185 -20.01 -19.82 3.11
C GLU A 185 -18.82 -20.76 3.39
N ASP A 186 -17.79 -20.77 2.52
CA ASP A 186 -16.73 -21.78 2.55
C ASP A 186 -15.32 -21.26 2.88
N VAL A 187 -15.11 -19.93 3.01
CA VAL A 187 -13.75 -19.36 3.12
C VAL A 187 -13.68 -18.18 4.08
N ASP A 188 -12.77 -18.24 5.05
CA ASP A 188 -12.45 -17.12 5.95
C ASP A 188 -11.40 -16.17 5.34
N PHE A 189 -11.84 -14.97 4.96
CA PHE A 189 -10.99 -13.90 4.42
C PHE A 189 -10.51 -12.89 5.46
N SER A 190 -10.75 -13.11 6.75
CA SER A 190 -10.48 -12.13 7.82
C SER A 190 -8.98 -11.87 8.05
N GLU A 191 -8.11 -12.84 7.77
CA GLU A 191 -6.66 -12.68 7.88
C GLU A 191 -6.04 -11.91 6.70
N GLU A 192 -4.82 -11.39 6.89
CA GLU A 192 -4.03 -10.85 5.78
C GLU A 192 -3.77 -11.97 4.76
N LYS A 193 -4.32 -11.81 3.54
CA LYS A 193 -4.05 -12.73 2.44
C LYS A 193 -2.85 -12.24 1.65
N ARG A 194 -1.69 -12.86 1.89
CA ARG A 194 -0.46 -12.53 1.19
C ARG A 194 -0.56 -12.85 -0.30
N PHE A 195 0.09 -12.04 -1.10
CA PHE A 195 0.11 -12.18 -2.56
C PHE A 195 0.46 -13.61 -3.00
N GLN A 196 -0.27 -14.13 -3.98
CA GLN A 196 -0.15 -15.48 -4.56
C GLN A 196 -0.41 -16.66 -3.61
N THR A 197 -0.97 -16.44 -2.42
CA THR A 197 -1.47 -17.55 -1.58
C THR A 197 -2.82 -18.05 -2.08
N THR A 198 -3.19 -19.30 -1.76
CA THR A 198 -4.50 -19.87 -2.13
C THR A 198 -5.66 -18.98 -1.68
N GLY A 199 -5.63 -18.53 -0.41
CA GLY A 199 -6.66 -17.64 0.12
C GLY A 199 -6.68 -16.25 -0.54
N TYR A 200 -5.54 -15.76 -1.04
CA TYR A 200 -5.53 -14.54 -1.86
C TYR A 200 -6.21 -14.78 -3.21
N LEU A 201 -5.92 -15.90 -3.88
CA LEU A 201 -6.52 -16.22 -5.18
C LEU A 201 -8.04 -16.42 -5.08
N GLU A 202 -8.52 -17.14 -4.06
CA GLU A 202 -9.96 -17.30 -3.81
C GLU A 202 -10.65 -15.95 -3.57
N MET A 203 -10.02 -15.05 -2.81
CA MET A 203 -10.51 -13.69 -2.59
C MET A 203 -10.56 -12.89 -3.89
N MET A 204 -9.56 -13.05 -4.77
CA MET A 204 -9.55 -12.40 -6.09
C MET A 204 -10.66 -12.96 -6.99
N TRP A 205 -10.91 -14.27 -6.99
CA TRP A 205 -12.01 -14.84 -7.77
C TRP A 205 -13.37 -14.33 -7.31
N LYS A 206 -13.59 -14.24 -5.99
CA LYS A 206 -14.80 -13.64 -5.43
C LYS A 206 -14.94 -12.16 -5.79
N ARG A 207 -13.84 -11.41 -5.79
CA ARG A 207 -13.81 -10.03 -6.27
C ARG A 207 -14.23 -9.95 -7.74
N LEU A 208 -13.64 -10.76 -8.61
CA LEU A 208 -13.94 -10.76 -10.04
C LEU A 208 -15.40 -11.11 -10.31
N ASP A 209 -15.93 -12.11 -9.62
CA ASP A 209 -17.34 -12.50 -9.73
C ASP A 209 -18.29 -11.39 -9.24
N PHE A 210 -17.96 -10.72 -8.14
CA PHE A 210 -18.72 -9.55 -7.69
C PHE A 210 -18.71 -8.41 -8.73
N LEU A 211 -17.55 -8.12 -9.33
CA LEU A 211 -17.44 -7.10 -10.38
C LEU A 211 -18.27 -7.48 -11.63
N ARG A 212 -18.33 -8.77 -11.98
CA ARG A 212 -19.22 -9.27 -13.04
C ARG A 212 -20.69 -8.96 -12.72
N LEU A 213 -21.15 -9.26 -11.51
CA LEU A 213 -22.53 -9.01 -11.08
C LEU A 213 -22.90 -7.52 -11.17
N VAL A 214 -21.98 -6.63 -10.80
CA VAL A 214 -22.17 -5.17 -10.94
C VAL A 214 -22.38 -4.78 -12.42
N LEU A 215 -21.59 -5.35 -13.33
CA LEU A 215 -21.75 -5.10 -14.78
C LEU A 215 -23.06 -5.66 -15.31
N GLU A 216 -23.46 -6.86 -14.91
CA GLU A 216 -24.72 -7.51 -15.30
C GLU A 216 -25.95 -6.71 -14.85
N LYS A 217 -25.86 -6.02 -13.71
CA LYS A 217 -26.87 -5.07 -13.23
C LYS A 217 -26.88 -3.73 -13.99
N GLY A 218 -25.97 -3.53 -14.95
CA GLY A 218 -25.92 -2.33 -15.79
C GLY A 218 -25.14 -1.16 -15.19
N TYR A 219 -24.34 -1.40 -14.14
CA TYR A 219 -23.50 -0.36 -13.52
C TYR A 219 -22.08 -0.43 -14.06
N SER A 220 -21.56 0.72 -14.48
CA SER A 220 -20.13 0.90 -14.71
C SER A 220 -19.44 1.06 -13.36
N PHE A 221 -18.14 0.76 -13.26
CA PHE A 221 -17.43 0.94 -12.01
C PHE A 221 -16.00 1.44 -12.19
N VAL A 222 -15.54 2.22 -11.20
CA VAL A 222 -14.12 2.39 -10.90
C VAL A 222 -13.79 1.52 -9.70
N PHE A 223 -12.92 0.54 -9.88
CA PHE A 223 -12.39 -0.24 -8.76
C PHE A 223 -11.10 0.41 -8.26
N SER A 224 -10.94 0.45 -6.93
CA SER A 224 -9.72 0.89 -6.25
C SER A 224 -9.46 -0.01 -5.06
N ASP A 225 -8.27 -0.60 -4.97
CA ASP A 225 -7.80 -1.20 -3.72
C ASP A 225 -7.73 -0.13 -2.61
N ALA A 226 -7.95 -0.56 -1.37
CA ALA A 226 -8.02 0.34 -0.21
C ALA A 226 -6.65 0.98 0.12
N ASP A 227 -5.55 0.46 -0.40
CA ASP A 227 -4.21 1.00 -0.24
C ASP A 227 -3.85 2.08 -1.30
N ILE A 228 -4.78 2.45 -2.19
CA ILE A 228 -4.62 3.52 -3.18
C ILE A 228 -5.23 4.84 -2.69
N MET A 229 -4.43 5.91 -2.69
CA MET A 229 -4.83 7.23 -2.19
C MET A 229 -5.33 8.17 -3.31
N TRP A 230 -6.48 8.80 -3.09
CA TRP A 230 -7.19 9.64 -4.06
C TRP A 230 -6.91 11.13 -3.86
N PHE A 231 -5.81 11.63 -4.42
CA PHE A 231 -5.43 13.06 -4.27
C PHE A 231 -6.06 14.00 -5.30
N ARG A 232 -6.56 13.48 -6.43
CA ARG A 232 -7.23 14.25 -7.49
C ARG A 232 -8.34 13.43 -8.14
N ASN A 233 -9.33 14.11 -8.70
CA ASN A 233 -10.40 13.46 -9.46
C ASN A 233 -9.83 12.82 -10.75
N PRO A 234 -9.92 11.49 -10.93
CA PRO A 234 -9.41 10.80 -12.12
C PRO A 234 -10.37 10.83 -13.30
N PHE A 235 -11.67 11.10 -13.09
CA PHE A 235 -12.69 11.02 -14.14
C PHE A 235 -12.38 11.85 -15.40
N PRO A 236 -11.82 13.07 -15.31
CA PRO A 236 -11.44 13.84 -16.50
C PRO A 236 -10.34 13.20 -17.36
N PHE A 237 -9.63 12.19 -16.86
CA PHE A 237 -8.51 11.54 -17.53
C PHE A 237 -8.88 10.16 -18.11
N PHE A 238 -10.08 9.65 -17.83
CA PHE A 238 -10.53 8.42 -18.45
C PHE A 238 -10.81 8.62 -19.94
N HIS A 239 -10.42 7.64 -20.75
CA HIS A 239 -10.68 7.63 -22.18
C HIS A 239 -12.16 7.37 -22.46
N SER A 240 -12.81 8.27 -23.19
CA SER A 240 -14.25 8.17 -23.52
C SER A 240 -14.59 6.94 -24.35
N GLU A 241 -13.64 6.43 -25.14
CA GLU A 241 -13.82 5.24 -26.00
C GLU A 241 -13.37 3.94 -25.33
N GLY A 242 -12.76 4.00 -24.14
CA GLY A 242 -12.29 2.80 -23.45
C GLY A 242 -13.40 2.12 -22.67
N ASP A 243 -13.69 0.86 -22.99
CA ASP A 243 -14.64 0.03 -22.22
C ASP A 243 -14.00 -0.57 -20.97
N PHE A 244 -12.70 -0.83 -21.04
CA PHE A 244 -11.88 -1.34 -19.94
C PHE A 244 -10.56 -0.58 -19.90
N GLN A 245 -10.26 0.03 -18.76
CA GLN A 245 -9.03 0.79 -18.52
C GLN A 245 -8.44 0.33 -17.20
N ILE A 246 -7.15 -0.02 -17.19
CA ILE A 246 -6.47 -0.58 -16.02
C ILE A 246 -5.13 0.12 -15.80
N ALA A 247 -4.75 0.28 -14.53
CA ALA A 247 -3.44 0.78 -14.16
C ALA A 247 -2.33 -0.21 -14.56
N CYS A 248 -1.08 0.24 -14.47
CA CYS A 248 0.08 -0.61 -14.71
C CYS A 248 1.19 -0.37 -13.68
N ASP A 249 1.90 -1.42 -13.30
CA ASP A 249 3.07 -1.37 -12.44
C ASP A 249 4.29 -0.85 -13.21
N HIS A 250 4.34 -1.11 -14.52
CA HIS A 250 5.40 -0.65 -15.40
C HIS A 250 4.84 -0.04 -16.67
N TYR A 251 5.10 1.26 -16.85
CA TYR A 251 4.69 2.03 -18.00
C TYR A 251 5.84 2.23 -18.98
N VAL A 252 5.66 1.78 -20.23
CA VAL A 252 6.71 1.85 -21.27
C VAL A 252 6.68 3.13 -22.12
N GLY A 253 5.85 4.12 -21.75
CA GLY A 253 5.74 5.40 -22.46
C GLY A 253 4.59 5.51 -23.47
N ASN A 254 3.81 4.44 -23.67
CA ASN A 254 2.61 4.43 -24.49
C ASN A 254 1.47 3.69 -23.77
N ALA A 255 0.32 4.35 -23.61
CA ALA A 255 -0.84 3.80 -22.87
C ALA A 255 -1.47 2.57 -23.54
N MET A 256 -1.36 2.45 -24.86
CA MET A 256 -1.93 1.34 -25.62
C MET A 256 -0.96 0.18 -25.82
N ASP A 257 0.24 0.24 -25.23
CA ASP A 257 1.26 -0.78 -25.41
C ASP A 257 0.99 -2.00 -24.52
N LEU A 258 0.90 -3.19 -25.13
CA LEU A 258 0.65 -4.45 -24.43
C LEU A 258 1.81 -4.90 -23.53
N ARG A 259 2.96 -4.22 -23.59
CA ARG A 259 4.09 -4.46 -22.67
C ARG A 259 3.91 -3.77 -21.32
N ASN A 260 2.87 -2.93 -21.16
CA ASN A 260 2.53 -2.40 -19.85
C ASN A 260 2.10 -3.56 -18.93
N VAL A 261 2.74 -3.68 -17.77
CA VAL A 261 2.41 -4.74 -16.81
C VAL A 261 1.19 -4.30 -16.01
N ALA A 262 0.03 -4.90 -16.29
CA ALA A 262 -1.24 -4.50 -15.70
C ALA A 262 -1.24 -4.65 -14.16
N ASN A 263 -1.86 -3.68 -13.48
CA ASN A 263 -2.10 -3.68 -12.04
C ASN A 263 -3.61 -3.68 -11.78
N GLY A 264 -4.11 -4.72 -11.13
CA GLY A 264 -5.54 -4.90 -10.85
C GLY A 264 -6.11 -3.98 -9.77
N GLY A 265 -5.27 -3.22 -9.07
CA GLY A 265 -5.67 -2.40 -7.94
C GLY A 265 -6.42 -1.14 -8.34
N PHE A 266 -6.32 -0.68 -9.59
CA PHE A 266 -7.11 0.44 -10.08
C PHE A 266 -7.57 0.22 -11.52
N ASN A 267 -8.88 0.23 -11.75
CA ASN A 267 -9.45 0.06 -13.08
C ASN A 267 -10.78 0.80 -13.22
N TYR A 268 -11.11 1.20 -14.44
CA TYR A 268 -12.40 1.77 -14.83
C TYR A 268 -13.00 0.93 -15.93
N VAL A 269 -14.19 0.39 -15.69
CA VAL A 269 -14.89 -0.52 -16.59
C VAL A 269 -16.30 0.00 -16.81
N LYS A 270 -16.70 0.09 -18.08
CA LYS A 270 -18.06 0.44 -18.46
C LYS A 270 -18.90 -0.81 -18.59
N SER A 271 -20.15 -0.77 -18.13
CA SER A 271 -21.09 -1.87 -18.35
C SER A 271 -21.57 -1.89 -19.80
N ASN A 272 -21.24 -2.96 -20.50
CA ASN A 272 -21.77 -3.36 -21.80
C ASN A 272 -21.59 -4.88 -22.02
N ASP A 273 -22.12 -5.40 -23.12
CA ASP A 273 -22.07 -6.84 -23.42
C ASP A 273 -20.63 -7.38 -23.49
N GLN A 274 -19.67 -6.58 -23.98
CA GLN A 274 -18.27 -7.00 -24.11
C GLN A 274 -17.57 -7.09 -22.75
N SER A 275 -17.78 -6.11 -21.87
CA SER A 275 -17.22 -6.13 -20.51
C SER A 275 -17.83 -7.24 -19.67
N ILE A 276 -19.14 -7.48 -19.81
CA ILE A 276 -19.83 -8.56 -19.10
C ILE A 276 -19.25 -9.90 -19.54
N GLU A 277 -19.06 -10.11 -20.84
CA GLU A 277 -18.45 -11.33 -21.37
C GLU A 277 -16.98 -11.48 -20.94
N PHE A 278 -16.21 -10.38 -20.91
CA PHE A 278 -14.82 -10.39 -20.45
C PHE A 278 -14.69 -10.88 -19.00
N TYR A 279 -15.59 -10.48 -18.10
CA TYR A 279 -15.55 -10.84 -16.69
C TYR A 279 -16.12 -12.25 -16.37
N LYS A 280 -16.61 -13.01 -17.35
CA LYS A 280 -17.06 -14.40 -17.15
C LYS A 280 -15.93 -15.43 -17.10
N PHE A 281 -14.73 -15.06 -17.53
CA PHE A 281 -13.56 -15.94 -17.67
C PHE A 281 -12.43 -15.52 -16.75
#